data_AF-A0A0N4XAQ8-F1
#
_entry.id   AF-A0A0N4XAQ8-F1
#
_cell.length_a   1.000
_cell.length_b   1.000
_cell.length_c   1.000
_cell.angle_alpha   90.00
_cell.angle_beta   90.00
_cell.angle_gamma   90.00
#
_symmetry.space_group_name_H-M   'P 1'
#
loop_
_entity.id
_entity.type
_entity.pdbx_description
1 polymer ?
#
loop_
_entity_poly.entity_id
_entity_poly.type
_entity_poly.pdbx_seq_one_letter_code
_entity_poly.pdbx_strand_id
1 'polypeptide(L)'
;MQRAAVILVCLAAFCAPIFGQNEQVKPPPPGANNPAAGAVPSDGNLLSFDACKEDVHRLCNKEGIDLKSDLAILECLQDAGQTESATLTRQCEDLVWQYKVKLTQDERFTQAAVKYCQEEIDKNPAMKKCTELTQPGYALSCLLEFTPNVTATSQCHAFLRKWCFEIFFSL
;
A
#
# COMPACT_ATOMS: atom_id res chain seq x y z
N MET A 1 22.76 6.66 -11.98
CA MET A 1 21.35 6.89 -11.59
C MET A 1 20.86 5.67 -10.79
N GLN A 2 21.34 5.53 -9.55
CA GLN A 2 21.32 4.27 -8.77
C GLN A 2 20.62 4.40 -7.41
N ARG A 3 19.99 5.56 -7.12
CA ARG A 3 19.48 5.90 -5.79
C ARG A 3 18.00 5.55 -5.58
N ALA A 4 17.19 5.50 -6.64
CA ALA A 4 15.76 5.23 -6.54
C ALA A 4 15.44 3.75 -6.25
N ALA A 5 16.22 2.81 -6.81
CA ALA A 5 15.99 1.38 -6.63
C ALA A 5 16.36 0.86 -5.22
N VAL A 6 17.31 1.52 -4.54
CA VAL A 6 17.76 1.12 -3.20
C VAL A 6 16.75 1.51 -2.12
N ILE A 7 16.04 2.63 -2.31
CA ILE A 7 15.01 3.10 -1.35
C ILE A 7 13.81 2.14 -1.33
N LEU A 8 13.40 1.63 -2.49
CA LEU A 8 12.29 0.67 -2.61
C LEU A 8 12.58 -0.69 -1.94
N VAL A 9 13.83 -1.18 -2.01
CA VAL A 9 14.23 -2.45 -1.39
C VAL A 9 14.42 -2.33 0.12
N CYS A 10 14.91 -1.18 0.61
CA CYS A 10 15.07 -0.97 2.06
C CYS A 10 13.72 -0.94 2.80
N LEU A 11 12.67 -0.35 2.21
CA LEU A 11 11.39 -0.14 2.92
C LEU A 11 10.55 -1.41 3.09
N ALA A 12 10.64 -2.37 2.15
CA ALA A 12 9.95 -3.66 2.29
C ALA A 12 10.45 -4.49 3.50
N ALA A 13 11.73 -4.36 3.86
CA ALA A 13 12.31 -5.05 5.02
C ALA A 13 11.83 -4.52 6.38
N PHE A 14 11.30 -3.29 6.43
CA PHE A 14 10.83 -2.67 7.68
C PHE A 14 9.35 -2.94 7.99
N CYS A 15 8.56 -3.43 7.01
CA CYS A 15 7.14 -3.72 7.20
C CYS A 15 6.83 -5.16 7.64
N ALA A 16 7.78 -6.10 7.50
CA ALA A 16 7.59 -7.49 7.89
C ALA A 16 7.83 -7.70 9.40
N PRO A 17 7.06 -8.54 10.10
CA PRO A 17 7.59 -9.18 11.29
C PRO A 17 8.78 -10.03 10.86
N ILE A 18 9.82 -10.10 11.68
CA ILE A 18 10.96 -11.00 11.49
C ILE A 18 10.42 -12.43 11.28
N PHE A 19 10.39 -12.91 10.04
CA PHE A 19 10.27 -14.34 9.71
C PHE A 19 11.19 -14.64 8.53
N GLY A 20 12.17 -15.52 8.81
CA GLY A 20 12.90 -16.42 7.92
C GLY A 20 13.26 -15.97 6.51
N GLN A 21 14.56 -16.01 6.23
CA GLN A 21 15.20 -15.86 4.92
C GLN A 21 14.55 -16.68 3.79
N ASN A 22 14.73 -16.14 2.58
CA ASN A 22 14.93 -16.81 1.28
C ASN A 22 13.71 -16.95 0.36
N GLU A 23 13.61 -16.10 -0.67
CA GLU A 23 13.55 -16.59 -2.06
C GLU A 23 13.86 -15.47 -3.07
N GLN A 24 14.65 -15.80 -4.09
CA GLN A 24 15.12 -14.93 -5.16
C GLN A 24 14.06 -14.84 -6.27
N VAL A 25 13.47 -13.66 -6.51
CA VAL A 25 12.59 -13.44 -7.68
C VAL A 25 13.39 -12.82 -8.83
N LYS A 26 13.49 -13.58 -9.92
CA LYS A 26 14.17 -13.24 -11.19
C LYS A 26 13.36 -12.19 -11.98
N PRO A 27 14.00 -11.22 -12.65
CA PRO A 27 13.29 -10.23 -13.47
C PRO A 27 12.70 -10.85 -14.76
N PRO A 28 11.49 -10.44 -15.20
CA PRO A 28 10.90 -10.87 -16.47
C PRO A 28 11.57 -10.17 -17.67
N PRO A 29 11.58 -10.82 -18.85
CA PRO A 29 12.27 -10.33 -20.04
C PRO A 29 11.54 -9.14 -20.70
N PRO A 30 12.27 -8.29 -21.45
CA PRO A 30 11.69 -7.13 -22.10
C PRO A 30 11.08 -7.50 -23.46
N GLY A 31 9.82 -7.13 -23.66
CA GLY A 31 9.25 -6.99 -24.99
C GLY A 31 7.88 -7.63 -25.18
N ALA A 32 6.83 -6.81 -25.10
CA ALA A 32 5.63 -6.91 -25.93
C ALA A 32 4.75 -5.66 -25.73
N ASN A 33 5.02 -4.63 -26.53
CA ASN A 33 4.06 -3.81 -27.27
C ASN A 33 2.76 -3.39 -26.56
N ASN A 34 2.74 -2.14 -26.08
CA ASN A 34 1.54 -1.39 -25.75
C ASN A 34 0.60 -1.26 -26.96
N PRO A 35 -0.71 -1.25 -26.71
CA PRO A 35 -1.42 0.01 -26.95
C PRO A 35 -2.45 0.34 -25.86
N ALA A 36 -2.84 1.61 -25.86
CA ALA A 36 -3.91 2.24 -25.09
C ALA A 36 -3.59 2.59 -23.62
N ALA A 37 -2.94 3.75 -23.49
CA ALA A 37 -3.21 4.67 -22.39
C ALA A 37 -4.73 4.96 -22.37
N GLY A 38 -5.46 4.24 -21.50
CA GLY A 38 -6.82 4.55 -21.11
C GLY A 38 -6.77 5.48 -19.91
N ALA A 39 -7.40 6.65 -20.02
CA ALA A 39 -7.47 7.66 -18.98
C ALA A 39 -7.99 7.06 -17.67
N VAL A 40 -7.30 7.39 -16.57
CA VAL A 40 -7.67 6.96 -15.22
C VAL A 40 -8.97 7.67 -14.82
N PRO A 41 -10.06 6.94 -14.52
CA PRO A 41 -11.25 7.54 -13.95
C PRO A 41 -10.96 8.05 -12.54
N SER A 42 -11.31 9.32 -12.31
CA SER A 42 -11.01 10.05 -11.08
C SER A 42 -12.06 9.87 -9.97
N ASP A 43 -13.21 9.24 -10.25
CA ASP A 43 -14.28 9.05 -9.27
C ASP A 43 -15.01 7.74 -9.56
N GLY A 44 -14.60 6.66 -8.91
CA GLY A 44 -15.26 5.36 -9.06
C GLY A 44 -14.69 4.32 -8.10
N ASN A 45 -15.58 3.56 -7.47
CA ASN A 45 -15.24 2.39 -6.66
C ASN A 45 -14.57 1.31 -7.54
N LEU A 46 -13.67 0.50 -7.00
CA LEU A 46 -12.95 -0.57 -7.71
C LEU A 46 -13.91 -1.54 -8.43
N LEU A 47 -15.09 -1.81 -7.87
CA LEU A 47 -16.12 -2.64 -8.52
C LEU A 47 -16.89 -1.96 -9.65
N SER A 48 -16.79 -0.63 -9.77
CA SER A 48 -17.38 0.09 -10.90
C SER A 48 -16.59 -0.09 -12.19
N PHE A 49 -15.34 -0.60 -12.11
CA PHE A 49 -14.53 -0.91 -13.27
C PHE A 49 -14.72 -2.36 -13.69
N ASP A 50 -15.19 -2.57 -14.92
CA ASP A 50 -15.36 -3.90 -15.49
C ASP A 50 -14.07 -4.73 -15.43
N ALA A 51 -12.91 -4.06 -15.58
CA ALA A 51 -11.60 -4.68 -15.45
C ALA A 51 -11.33 -5.33 -14.09
N CYS A 52 -11.88 -4.81 -12.98
CA CYS A 52 -11.71 -5.40 -11.64
C CYS A 52 -12.91 -6.19 -11.15
N LYS A 53 -14.09 -5.98 -11.73
CA LYS A 53 -15.35 -6.56 -11.23
C LYS A 53 -15.31 -8.08 -11.13
N GLU A 54 -14.85 -8.75 -12.18
CA GLU A 54 -14.78 -10.22 -12.21
C GLU A 54 -13.77 -10.77 -11.19
N ASP A 55 -12.60 -10.15 -11.09
CA ASP A 55 -11.55 -10.55 -10.14
C ASP A 55 -11.97 -10.35 -8.68
N VAL A 56 -12.57 -9.20 -8.37
CA VAL A 56 -13.07 -8.92 -7.02
C VAL A 56 -14.21 -9.87 -6.66
N HIS A 57 -15.16 -10.13 -7.57
CA HIS A 57 -16.21 -11.11 -7.28
C HIS A 57 -15.65 -12.54 -7.13
N ARG A 58 -14.64 -12.91 -7.90
CA ARG A 58 -14.03 -14.24 -7.81
C ARG A 58 -13.25 -14.44 -6.50
N LEU A 59 -12.56 -13.41 -6.02
CA LEU A 59 -11.66 -13.51 -4.87
C LEU A 59 -12.33 -13.10 -3.54
N CYS A 60 -13.22 -12.12 -3.60
CA CYS A 60 -13.75 -11.39 -2.43
C CYS A 60 -15.26 -11.53 -2.19
N ASN A 61 -15.99 -12.28 -3.03
CA ASN A 61 -17.39 -12.59 -2.77
C ASN A 61 -17.54 -13.68 -1.69
N LYS A 62 -17.23 -13.32 -0.45
CA LYS A 62 -17.32 -14.17 0.75
C LYS A 62 -18.15 -13.47 1.82
N GLU A 63 -18.77 -14.24 2.72
CA GLU A 63 -19.50 -13.66 3.85
C GLU A 63 -18.56 -12.81 4.73
N GLY A 64 -19.01 -11.60 5.11
CA GLY A 64 -18.26 -10.68 5.97
C GLY A 64 -17.46 -9.59 5.25
N ILE A 65 -17.38 -9.59 3.92
CA ILE A 65 -16.66 -8.57 3.15
C ILE A 65 -17.64 -7.54 2.58
N ASP A 66 -17.50 -6.27 2.96
CA ASP A 66 -18.31 -5.18 2.40
C ASP A 66 -17.70 -4.68 1.08
N LEU A 67 -18.16 -5.27 -0.01
CA LEU A 67 -17.81 -4.91 -1.37
C LEU A 67 -18.19 -3.45 -1.75
N LYS A 68 -18.89 -2.69 -0.90
CA LYS A 68 -19.14 -1.25 -1.13
C LYS A 68 -17.97 -0.36 -0.72
N SER A 69 -17.04 -0.87 0.08
CA SER A 69 -15.87 -0.13 0.55
C SER A 69 -14.65 -0.54 -0.26
N ASP A 70 -14.04 0.42 -0.95
CA ASP A 70 -12.78 0.19 -1.66
C ASP A 70 -11.67 -0.30 -0.74
N LEU A 71 -11.66 0.18 0.52
CA LEU A 71 -10.68 -0.28 1.50
C LEU A 71 -10.89 -1.75 1.87
N ALA A 72 -12.15 -2.20 2.00
CA ALA A 72 -12.46 -3.61 2.29
C ALA A 72 -12.16 -4.51 1.09
N ILE A 73 -12.35 -4.02 -0.13
CA ILE A 73 -11.93 -4.73 -1.36
C ILE A 73 -10.41 -4.89 -1.38
N LEU A 74 -9.65 -3.82 -1.09
CA LEU A 74 -8.18 -3.88 -1.05
C LEU A 74 -7.67 -4.87 -0.01
N GLU A 75 -8.22 -4.82 1.21
CA GLU A 75 -7.88 -5.76 2.29
C GLU A 75 -8.12 -7.20 1.85
N CYS A 76 -9.28 -7.47 1.26
CA CYS A 76 -9.57 -8.79 0.73
C CYS A 76 -8.63 -9.23 -0.40
N LEU A 77 -8.33 -8.35 -1.35
CA LEU A 77 -7.43 -8.67 -2.46
C LEU A 77 -6.00 -8.95 -1.97
N GLN A 78 -5.56 -8.27 -0.91
CA GLN A 78 -4.29 -8.54 -0.25
C GLN A 78 -4.30 -9.90 0.45
N ASP A 79 -5.36 -10.22 1.18
CA ASP A 79 -5.53 -11.54 1.80
C ASP A 79 -5.59 -12.66 0.75
N ALA A 80 -6.23 -12.40 -0.39
CA ALA A 80 -6.27 -13.34 -1.50
C ALA A 80 -4.86 -13.52 -2.09
N GLY A 81 -4.09 -12.46 -2.30
CA GLY A 81 -2.71 -12.50 -2.81
C GLY A 81 -1.71 -13.24 -1.91
N GLN A 82 -2.03 -13.43 -0.62
CA GLN A 82 -1.28 -14.34 0.27
C GLN A 82 -1.51 -15.83 -0.06
N THR A 83 -2.43 -16.14 -0.97
CA THR A 83 -2.71 -17.49 -1.43
C THR A 83 -2.14 -17.69 -2.84
N GLU A 84 -1.49 -18.84 -3.09
CA GLU A 84 -0.86 -19.18 -4.38
C GLU A 84 -1.86 -19.20 -5.56
N SER A 85 -3.16 -19.20 -5.29
CA SER A 85 -4.26 -19.31 -6.26
C SER A 85 -4.85 -17.96 -6.69
N ALA A 86 -4.40 -16.83 -6.14
CA ALA A 86 -4.94 -15.52 -6.46
C ALA A 86 -4.04 -14.72 -7.40
N THR A 87 -4.30 -14.83 -8.71
CA THR A 87 -3.78 -13.88 -9.70
C THR A 87 -4.88 -12.94 -10.13
N LEU A 88 -4.67 -11.63 -9.97
CA LEU A 88 -5.49 -10.61 -10.61
C LEU A 88 -5.20 -10.57 -12.11
N THR A 89 -6.18 -10.16 -12.91
CA THR A 89 -5.90 -9.73 -14.28
C THR A 89 -5.02 -8.49 -14.24
N ARG A 90 -4.14 -8.35 -15.24
CA ARG A 90 -3.20 -7.22 -15.29
C ARG A 90 -3.88 -5.85 -15.28
N GLN A 91 -5.06 -5.75 -15.90
CA GLN A 91 -5.83 -4.51 -15.92
C GLN A 91 -6.41 -4.17 -14.54
N CYS A 92 -6.88 -5.16 -13.77
CA CYS A 92 -7.31 -4.93 -12.39
C CYS A 92 -6.13 -4.60 -11.49
N GLU A 93 -5.00 -5.30 -11.65
CA GLU A 93 -3.76 -5.05 -10.92
C GLU A 93 -3.28 -3.60 -11.08
N ASP A 94 -3.25 -3.09 -12.32
CA ASP A 94 -2.87 -1.70 -12.61
C ASP A 94 -3.83 -0.69 -11.94
N LEU A 95 -5.14 -0.97 -11.93
CA LEU A 95 -6.14 -0.12 -11.26
C LEU A 95 -6.00 -0.14 -9.74
N VAL A 96 -5.79 -1.32 -9.16
CA VAL A 96 -5.54 -1.50 -7.71
C VAL A 96 -4.28 -0.76 -7.31
N TRP A 97 -3.21 -0.87 -8.09
CA TRP A 97 -1.97 -0.13 -7.86
C TRP A 97 -2.19 1.38 -7.88
N GLN A 98 -2.88 1.90 -8.90
CA GLN A 98 -3.18 3.34 -8.99
C GLN A 98 -4.03 3.83 -7.82
N TYR A 99 -5.02 3.04 -7.39
CA TYR A 99 -5.85 3.38 -6.25
C TYR A 99 -5.04 3.42 -4.95
N LYS A 100 -4.16 2.43 -4.72
CA LYS A 100 -3.22 2.43 -3.59
C LYS A 100 -2.32 3.67 -3.60
N VAL A 101 -1.74 4.03 -4.75
CA VAL A 101 -0.92 5.25 -4.89
C VAL A 101 -1.73 6.49 -4.52
N LYS A 102 -2.96 6.63 -5.02
CA LYS A 102 -3.85 7.75 -4.66
C LYS A 102 -4.13 7.81 -3.16
N LEU A 103 -4.39 6.66 -2.50
CA LEU A 103 -4.57 6.60 -1.05
C LEU A 103 -3.33 7.10 -0.30
N THR A 104 -2.12 6.68 -0.69
CA THR A 104 -0.89 7.15 -0.01
C THR A 104 -0.62 8.63 -0.16
N GLN A 105 -1.14 9.23 -1.23
CA GLN A 105 -0.98 10.64 -1.55
C GLN A 105 -2.09 11.50 -0.95
N ASP A 106 -3.16 10.89 -0.45
CA ASP A 106 -4.31 11.59 0.10
C ASP A 106 -3.97 12.16 1.49
N GLU A 107 -4.19 13.46 1.63
CA GLU A 107 -3.86 14.23 2.83
C GLU A 107 -4.58 13.69 4.07
N ARG A 108 -5.76 13.09 3.91
CA ARG A 108 -6.53 12.49 5.03
C ARG A 108 -5.76 11.36 5.71
N PHE A 109 -4.97 10.60 4.96
CA PHE A 109 -4.10 9.57 5.55
C PHE A 109 -2.92 10.18 6.28
N THR A 110 -2.35 11.26 5.74
CA THR A 110 -1.29 12.00 6.42
C THR A 110 -1.80 12.61 7.73
N GLN A 111 -2.97 13.24 7.71
CA GLN A 111 -3.61 13.80 8.91
C GLN A 111 -3.95 12.72 9.95
N ALA A 112 -4.45 11.56 9.49
CA ALA A 112 -4.68 10.41 10.37
C ALA A 112 -3.37 9.91 10.99
N ALA A 113 -2.29 9.81 10.20
CA ALA A 113 -0.97 9.41 10.69
C ALA A 113 -0.47 10.35 11.78
N VAL A 114 -0.57 11.67 11.56
CA VAL A 114 -0.19 12.68 12.56
C VAL A 114 -1.02 12.53 13.83
N LYS A 115 -2.34 12.33 13.70
CA LYS A 115 -3.24 12.18 14.85
C LYS A 115 -2.93 10.93 15.68
N TYR A 116 -2.72 9.78 15.03
CA TYR A 116 -2.43 8.53 15.73
C TYR A 116 -1.00 8.47 16.30
N CYS A 117 -0.07 9.22 15.72
CA CYS A 117 1.33 9.31 16.14
C CYS A 117 1.69 10.59 16.90
N GLN A 118 0.69 11.34 17.38
CA GLN A 118 0.91 12.65 17.99
C GLN A 118 1.90 12.56 19.17
N GLU A 119 1.72 11.57 20.04
CA GLU A 119 2.59 11.40 21.22
C GLU A 119 4.04 11.09 20.83
N GLU A 120 4.25 10.28 19.80
CA GLU A 120 5.58 9.93 19.30
C GLU A 120 6.22 11.09 18.54
N ILE A 121 5.44 11.86 17.78
CA ILE A 121 5.88 13.08 17.11
C ILE A 121 6.34 14.12 18.13
N ASP A 122 5.62 14.29 19.23
CA ASP A 122 5.98 15.24 20.28
C ASP A 122 7.26 14.84 21.02
N LYS A 123 7.54 13.53 21.11
CA LYS A 123 8.75 12.97 21.74
C LYS A 123 9.94 12.90 20.79
N ASN A 124 9.71 12.83 19.47
CA ASN A 124 10.74 12.63 18.46
C ASN A 124 10.76 13.76 17.41
N PRO A 125 11.71 14.72 17.51
CA PRO A 125 11.80 15.83 16.57
C PRO A 125 12.12 15.39 15.13
N ALA A 126 12.67 14.19 14.92
CA ALA A 126 12.87 13.66 13.58
C ALA A 126 11.54 13.22 12.94
N MET A 127 10.62 12.64 13.71
CA MET A 127 9.26 12.32 13.23
C MET A 127 8.47 13.60 12.94
N LYS A 128 8.64 14.65 13.76
CA LYS A 128 8.02 15.94 13.49
C LYS A 128 8.40 16.53 12.13
N LYS A 129 9.65 16.36 11.69
CA LYS A 129 10.06 16.82 10.34
C LYS A 129 9.32 16.10 9.23
N CYS A 130 8.88 14.85 9.43
CA CYS A 130 8.07 14.15 8.44
C CYS A 130 6.73 14.85 8.19
N THR A 131 6.14 15.48 9.21
CA THR A 131 4.84 16.17 9.09
C THR A 131 4.93 17.49 8.33
N GLU A 132 6.15 18.01 8.13
CA GLU A 132 6.43 19.23 7.39
C GLU A 132 6.59 18.97 5.87
N LEU A 133 6.65 17.69 5.46
CA LEU A 133 6.76 17.29 4.07
C LEU A 133 5.40 17.44 3.36
N THR A 134 5.27 18.46 2.52
CA THR A 134 4.03 18.77 1.78
C THR A 134 3.89 18.00 0.46
N GLN A 135 4.92 17.23 0.08
CA GLN A 135 4.92 16.44 -1.14
C GLN A 135 4.00 15.22 -0.97
N PRO A 136 3.11 14.91 -1.95
CA PRO A 136 2.17 13.81 -1.83
C PRO A 136 2.87 12.48 -1.54
N GLY A 137 2.46 11.80 -0.47
CA GLY A 137 3.03 10.53 -0.02
C GLY A 137 4.31 10.62 0.80
N TYR A 138 5.05 11.75 0.78
CA TYR A 138 6.35 11.85 1.45
C TYR A 138 6.24 11.87 2.97
N ALA A 139 5.25 12.57 3.53
CA ALA A 139 5.03 12.61 4.97
C ALA A 139 4.75 11.20 5.51
N LEU A 140 3.84 10.47 4.86
CA LEU A 140 3.49 9.10 5.24
C LEU A 140 4.69 8.15 5.08
N SER A 141 5.40 8.19 3.94
CA SER A 141 6.62 7.40 3.74
C SER A 141 7.68 7.67 4.80
N CYS A 142 7.92 8.94 5.15
CA CYS A 142 8.88 9.32 6.19
C CYS A 142 8.45 8.79 7.57
N LEU A 143 7.17 8.88 7.93
CA LEU A 143 6.66 8.35 9.21
C LEU A 143 6.79 6.82 9.30
N LEU A 144 6.61 6.10 8.19
CA LEU A 144 6.75 4.64 8.15
C LEU A 144 8.17 4.17 8.47
N GLU A 145 9.21 4.98 8.19
CA GLU A 145 10.59 4.66 8.56
C GLU A 145 10.80 4.59 10.09
N PHE A 146 9.92 5.22 10.87
CA PHE A 146 9.97 5.19 12.32
C PHE A 146 9.22 4.02 12.95
N THR A 147 8.50 3.21 12.17
CA THR A 147 7.79 2.00 12.67
C THR A 147 8.62 1.15 13.65
N PRO A 148 9.90 0.81 13.41
CA PRO A 148 10.70 0.03 14.36
C PRO A 148 11.05 0.77 15.66
N ASN A 149 10.95 2.10 15.67
CA ASN A 149 11.29 2.97 16.80
C ASN A 149 10.05 3.37 17.62
N VAL A 150 8.84 3.04 17.14
CA VAL A 150 7.58 3.28 17.83
C VAL A 150 7.24 2.08 18.71
N THR A 151 6.70 2.34 19.91
CA THR A 151 6.28 1.29 20.84
C THR A 151 5.26 0.35 20.19
N ALA A 152 5.56 -0.95 20.14
CA ALA A 152 4.76 -1.94 19.42
C ALA A 152 3.27 -2.01 19.84
N THR A 153 2.96 -1.62 21.08
CA THR A 153 1.60 -1.59 21.64
C THR A 153 0.86 -0.26 21.43
N SER A 154 1.50 0.75 20.83
CA SER A 154 0.88 2.06 20.63
C SER A 154 -0.06 2.08 19.42
N GLN A 155 -1.01 3.02 19.45
CA GLN A 155 -1.93 3.27 18.33
C GLN A 155 -1.17 3.72 17.08
N CYS A 156 -0.08 4.47 17.25
CA CYS A 156 0.81 4.85 16.16
C CYS A 156 1.43 3.63 15.48
N HIS A 157 2.00 2.69 16.25
CA HIS A 157 2.58 1.48 15.67
C HIS A 157 1.54 0.64 14.93
N ALA A 158 0.34 0.46 15.52
CA ALA A 158 -0.75 -0.26 14.87
C ALA A 158 -1.15 0.40 13.53
N PHE A 159 -1.27 1.73 13.51
CA PHE A 159 -1.57 2.49 12.31
C PHE A 159 -0.46 2.35 11.27
N LEU A 160 0.79 2.71 11.62
CA LEU A 160 1.93 2.68 10.71
C LEU A 160 2.16 1.28 10.15
N ARG A 161 2.08 0.23 10.98
CA ARG A 161 2.25 -1.16 10.54
C ARG A 161 1.21 -1.55 9.49
N LYS A 162 -0.07 -1.20 9.70
CA LYS A 162 -1.14 -1.49 8.74
C LYS A 162 -0.85 -0.80 7.40
N TRP A 163 -0.53 0.48 7.40
CA TRP A 163 -0.21 1.21 6.16
C TRP A 163 1.10 0.77 5.51
N CYS A 164 2.12 0.40 6.29
CA CYS A 164 3.35 -0.19 5.78
C CYS A 164 3.04 -1.44 4.95
N PHE A 165 2.24 -2.34 5.49
CA PHE A 165 1.83 -3.55 4.80
C PHE A 165 1.01 -3.24 3.54
N GLU A 166 0.00 -2.38 3.65
CA GLU A 166 -0.89 -2.06 2.52
C GLU A 166 -0.15 -1.44 1.33
N ILE A 167 0.86 -0.60 1.62
CA ILE A 167 1.65 0.14 0.63
C ILE A 167 2.75 -0.71 0.01
N PHE A 168 3.47 -1.51 0.81
CA PHE A 168 4.65 -2.27 0.36
C PHE A 168 4.34 -3.71 -0.03
N PHE A 169 3.23 -4.30 0.38
CA PHE A 169 2.82 -5.67 0.01
C PHE A 169 2.11 -5.73 -1.36
N SER A 170 2.37 -4.81 -2.29
CA SER A 170 1.85 -4.98 -3.64
C SER A 170 2.67 -6.02 -4.40
N LEU A 171 2.12 -7.25 -4.39
CA LEU A 171 2.24 -8.36 -5.35
C LEU A 171 3.65 -8.70 -5.91
#